data_AF-A0A973DGK2-F1
#
_entry.id   AF-A0A973DGK2-F1
#
_cell.length_a   1.000
_cell.length_b   1.000
_cell.length_c   1.000
_cell.angle_alpha   90.00
_cell.angle_beta   90.00
_cell.angle_gamma   90.00
#
_symmetry.space_group_name_H-M   'P 1'
#
loop_
_entity.id
_entity.type
_entity.pdbx_description
1 polymer ?
#
loop_
_entity_poly.entity_id
_entity_poly.type
_entity_poly.pdbx_seq_one_letter_code
_entity_poly.pdbx_strand_id
1 'polypeptide(L)'
;MRCYANQLPSQLKKGLAPFYMVFGEEPYQIAQCIMQIRQAAKQQGFDEVIKFTLMPGFDWQEIVAQYQSMSLFSARTLIEFDLNEQKPGTQGSQIFKQLVELANPDTILVLKGAKASQDIQRSAWFKALDKRGLFVPCYPLTGNHLSRWLDEQCYRLNLNLHNNAKQSLIDATEGNLLACHQELEKLSLLYGSELIDQQAVMQGLLNQSKFDIFDLSDALLNGHAEQAVKVMTKLAADNTEAMSIFWAINKEAANLLAMQHGRLNGANMADLYKKYNIWKNQQAVVQQALNRLNIQVLEQITKQLAQFDAAYKQGNLVAPYQALMQICLVFCQPVAIPLPCHPVFD
;
A
#
# COMPACT_ATOMS: atom_id res chain seq x y z
N MET A 1 -19.33 -1.19 22.28
CA MET A 1 -18.18 -1.54 23.15
C MET A 1 -16.89 -1.47 22.31
N ARG A 2 -15.76 -0.99 22.84
CA ARG A 2 -14.49 -0.90 22.09
C ARG A 2 -13.52 -2.03 22.45
N CYS A 3 -12.91 -2.67 21.45
CA CYS A 3 -11.90 -3.74 21.60
C CYS A 3 -10.79 -3.56 20.58
N TYR A 4 -9.52 -3.61 20.98
CA TYR A 4 -8.42 -3.55 20.02
C TYR A 4 -8.28 -4.87 19.24
N ALA A 5 -7.67 -4.80 18.05
CA ALA A 5 -7.52 -5.96 17.15
C ALA A 5 -6.88 -7.19 17.84
N ASN A 6 -5.86 -6.99 18.68
CA ASN A 6 -5.20 -8.06 19.42
C ASN A 6 -6.09 -8.75 20.48
N GLN A 7 -7.14 -8.07 20.96
CA GLN A 7 -8.08 -8.60 21.96
C GLN A 7 -9.31 -9.25 21.33
N LEU A 8 -9.54 -9.03 20.02
CA LEU A 8 -10.70 -9.54 19.30
C LEU A 8 -10.88 -11.07 19.40
N PRO A 9 -9.83 -11.92 19.24
CA PRO A 9 -9.99 -13.37 19.39
C PRO A 9 -10.58 -13.78 20.74
N SER A 10 -10.16 -13.13 21.82
CA SER A 10 -10.66 -13.40 23.17
C SER A 10 -12.10 -12.93 23.36
N GLN A 11 -12.52 -11.86 22.69
CA GLN A 11 -13.93 -11.41 22.70
C GLN A 11 -14.83 -12.35 21.90
N LEU A 12 -14.40 -12.80 20.72
CA LEU A 12 -15.17 -13.73 19.88
C LEU A 12 -15.45 -15.05 20.59
N LYS A 13 -14.54 -15.52 21.45
CA LYS A 13 -14.75 -16.70 22.31
C LYS A 13 -15.85 -16.54 23.36
N LYS A 14 -16.16 -15.30 23.77
CA LYS A 14 -17.24 -15.03 24.75
C LYS A 14 -18.63 -15.02 24.09
N GLY A 15 -18.68 -14.86 22.77
CA GLY A 15 -19.91 -14.79 21.98
C GLY A 15 -19.76 -13.86 20.78
N LEU A 16 -20.65 -14.03 19.80
CA LEU A 16 -20.73 -13.13 18.65
C LEU A 16 -21.64 -11.95 18.96
N ALA A 17 -21.23 -10.78 18.48
CA ALA A 17 -22.07 -9.58 18.48
C ALA A 17 -22.83 -9.49 17.14
N PRO A 18 -24.05 -8.93 17.11
CA PRO A 18 -24.80 -8.74 15.87
C PRO A 18 -24.15 -7.70 14.94
N PHE A 19 -23.37 -6.75 15.50
CA PHE A 19 -22.72 -5.68 14.76
C PHE A 19 -21.23 -5.60 15.08
N TYR A 20 -20.39 -5.58 14.05
CA TYR A 20 -18.97 -5.30 14.15
C TYR A 20 -18.62 -4.06 13.32
N MET A 21 -17.79 -3.18 13.87
CA MET A 21 -17.30 -1.99 13.19
C MET A 21 -15.77 -2.05 13.18
N VAL A 22 -15.18 -2.46 12.07
CA VAL A 22 -13.74 -2.66 11.91
C VAL A 22 -13.17 -1.52 11.07
N PHE A 23 -12.62 -0.49 11.71
CA PHE A 23 -12.16 0.72 11.02
C PHE A 23 -10.71 1.04 11.34
N GLY A 24 -9.94 1.50 10.36
CA GLY A 24 -8.53 1.74 10.60
C GLY A 24 -7.72 2.27 9.43
N GLU A 25 -6.44 2.47 9.71
CA GLU A 25 -5.41 2.85 8.71
C GLU A 25 -4.47 1.68 8.42
N GLU A 26 -4.53 0.59 9.20
CA GLU A 26 -3.69 -0.60 9.04
C GLU A 26 -4.46 -1.73 8.32
N PRO A 27 -4.28 -1.93 7.00
CA PRO A 27 -5.09 -2.86 6.22
C PRO A 27 -4.93 -4.31 6.64
N TYR A 28 -3.72 -4.71 7.06
CA TYR A 28 -3.48 -6.08 7.52
C TYR A 28 -4.34 -6.42 8.73
N GLN A 29 -4.39 -5.53 9.73
CA GLN A 29 -5.22 -5.74 10.92
C GLN A 29 -6.71 -5.78 10.59
N ILE A 30 -7.19 -4.92 9.67
CA ILE A 30 -8.59 -4.93 9.23
C ILE A 30 -8.95 -6.29 8.63
N ALA A 31 -8.12 -6.77 7.68
CA ALA A 31 -8.34 -8.06 7.02
C ALA A 31 -8.33 -9.22 8.01
N GLN A 32 -7.37 -9.23 8.95
CA GLN A 32 -7.29 -10.24 10.00
C GLN A 32 -8.51 -10.23 10.93
N CYS A 33 -8.99 -9.06 11.34
CA CYS A 33 -10.17 -8.94 12.19
C CYS A 33 -11.42 -9.49 11.50
N ILE A 34 -11.63 -9.14 10.23
CA ILE A 34 -12.77 -9.63 9.44
C ILE A 34 -12.68 -11.15 9.27
N MET A 35 -11.50 -11.67 8.95
CA MET A 35 -11.29 -13.12 8.84
C MET A 35 -11.60 -13.85 10.15
N GLN A 36 -11.16 -13.32 11.29
CA GLN A 36 -11.45 -13.89 12.60
C GLN A 36 -12.94 -13.87 12.93
N ILE A 37 -13.63 -12.76 12.63
CA ILE A 37 -15.09 -12.66 12.81
C ILE A 37 -15.79 -13.69 11.93
N ARG A 38 -15.41 -13.79 10.65
CA ARG A 38 -15.97 -14.77 9.70
C ARG A 38 -15.74 -16.21 10.16
N GLN A 39 -14.55 -16.53 10.64
CA GLN A 39 -14.23 -17.87 11.15
C GLN A 39 -15.05 -18.22 12.39
N ALA A 40 -15.18 -17.28 13.34
CA ALA A 40 -16.00 -17.47 14.54
C ALA A 40 -17.50 -17.58 14.20
N ALA A 41 -17.98 -16.80 13.23
CA ALA A 41 -19.35 -16.87 12.73
C ALA A 41 -19.64 -18.21 12.04
N LYS A 42 -18.73 -18.68 11.18
CA LYS A 42 -18.85 -19.99 10.54
C LYS A 42 -18.98 -21.13 11.54
N GLN A 43 -18.24 -21.08 12.65
CA GLN A 43 -18.35 -22.07 13.74
C GLN A 43 -19.73 -22.08 14.42
N GLN A 44 -20.52 -21.01 14.27
CA GLN A 44 -21.87 -20.87 14.84
C GLN A 44 -22.99 -20.99 13.79
N GLY A 45 -22.69 -21.53 12.60
CA GLY A 45 -23.66 -21.80 11.53
C GLY A 45 -23.94 -20.63 10.59
N PHE A 46 -23.09 -19.59 10.60
CA PHE A 46 -23.12 -18.53 9.60
C PHE A 46 -22.27 -18.92 8.39
N ASP A 47 -22.83 -19.75 7.50
CA ASP A 47 -22.11 -20.26 6.33
C ASP A 47 -22.20 -19.34 5.10
N GLU A 48 -23.20 -18.45 5.04
CA GLU A 48 -23.36 -17.51 3.95
C GLU A 48 -22.63 -16.19 4.24
N VAL A 49 -21.86 -15.70 3.27
CA VAL A 49 -21.18 -14.39 3.37
C VAL A 49 -21.59 -13.52 2.18
N ILE A 50 -22.29 -12.43 2.47
CA ILE A 50 -22.70 -11.43 1.48
C ILE A 50 -21.78 -10.22 1.62
N LYS A 51 -21.25 -9.71 0.51
CA LYS A 51 -20.32 -8.58 0.51
C LYS A 51 -20.90 -7.42 -0.29
N PHE A 52 -20.87 -6.25 0.33
CA PHE A 52 -21.23 -4.99 -0.29
C PHE A 52 -20.05 -4.01 -0.21
N THR A 53 -19.97 -3.13 -1.20
CA THR A 53 -19.00 -2.04 -1.24
C THR A 53 -19.74 -0.76 -1.60
N LEU A 54 -19.54 0.29 -0.81
CA LEU A 54 -20.15 1.58 -1.07
C LEU A 54 -19.54 2.20 -2.32
N MET A 55 -20.38 2.30 -3.35
CA MET A 55 -20.09 2.96 -4.62
C MET A 55 -21.11 4.09 -4.88
N PRO A 56 -20.78 5.06 -5.75
CA PRO A 56 -21.76 6.05 -6.20
C PRO A 56 -23.01 5.36 -6.76
N GLY A 57 -24.18 5.73 -6.23
CA GLY A 57 -25.47 5.14 -6.65
C GLY A 57 -25.81 3.80 -6.00
N PHE A 58 -25.08 3.36 -4.97
CA PHE A 58 -25.39 2.12 -4.24
C PHE A 58 -26.83 2.12 -3.70
N ASP A 59 -27.58 1.04 -3.98
CA ASP A 59 -28.94 0.86 -3.49
C ASP A 59 -28.94 0.30 -2.06
N TRP A 60 -29.17 1.19 -1.09
CA TRP A 60 -29.21 0.83 0.31
C TRP A 60 -30.35 -0.13 0.68
N GLN A 61 -31.40 -0.25 -0.14
CA GLN A 61 -32.48 -1.21 0.11
C GLN A 61 -32.01 -2.66 -0.01
N GLU A 62 -30.96 -2.93 -0.80
CA GLU A 62 -30.39 -4.27 -0.92
C GLU A 62 -29.89 -4.80 0.43
N ILE A 63 -29.27 -3.94 1.25
CA ILE A 63 -28.82 -4.33 2.60
C ILE A 63 -30.01 -4.72 3.47
N VAL A 64 -31.09 -3.93 3.43
CA VAL A 64 -32.29 -4.20 4.23
C VAL A 64 -32.93 -5.51 3.81
N ALA A 65 -33.06 -5.74 2.50
CA ALA A 65 -33.59 -6.98 1.95
C ALA A 65 -32.78 -8.20 2.38
N GLN A 66 -31.45 -8.14 2.28
CA GLN A 66 -30.58 -9.24 2.72
C GLN A 66 -30.64 -9.44 4.23
N TYR A 67 -30.64 -8.36 5.01
CA TYR A 67 -30.69 -8.43 6.47
C TYR A 67 -32.03 -8.98 6.98
N GLN A 68 -33.13 -8.75 6.27
CA GLN A 68 -34.47 -9.27 6.62
C GLN A 68 -34.79 -10.62 5.97
N SER A 69 -33.95 -11.11 5.06
CA SER A 69 -34.19 -12.39 4.41
C SER A 69 -34.30 -13.49 5.47
N MET A 70 -35.47 -14.11 5.55
CA MET A 70 -35.71 -15.16 6.54
C MET A 70 -35.06 -16.44 6.03
N SER A 71 -34.10 -16.94 6.80
CA SER A 71 -33.56 -18.26 6.61
C SER A 71 -34.61 -19.32 6.99
N LEU A 72 -35.47 -19.70 6.04
CA LEU A 72 -36.49 -20.73 6.27
C LEU A 72 -35.88 -22.14 6.25
N PHE A 73 -34.76 -22.31 5.54
CA PHE A 73 -34.03 -23.57 5.37
C PHE A 73 -32.52 -23.37 5.08
N SER A 74 -31.99 -22.14 5.19
CA SER A 74 -30.62 -21.80 4.75
C SER A 74 -29.65 -21.63 5.91
N ALA A 75 -28.38 -21.40 5.60
CA ALA A 75 -27.40 -21.00 6.59
C ALA A 75 -27.68 -19.57 7.09
N ARG A 76 -27.25 -19.26 8.32
CA ARG A 76 -27.23 -17.90 8.82
C ARG A 76 -26.28 -17.04 7.97
N THR A 77 -26.52 -15.74 7.92
CA THR A 77 -25.84 -14.85 6.98
C THR A 77 -24.92 -13.87 7.68
N LEU A 78 -23.70 -13.71 7.17
CA LEU A 78 -22.77 -12.67 7.56
C LEU A 78 -22.67 -11.65 6.43
N ILE A 79 -23.09 -10.42 6.70
CA ILE A 79 -23.03 -9.30 5.75
C ILE A 79 -21.77 -8.50 6.04
N GLU A 80 -20.85 -8.43 5.07
CA GLU A 80 -19.68 -7.54 5.11
C GLU A 80 -19.97 -6.30 4.25
N PHE A 81 -19.88 -5.12 4.85
CA PHE A 81 -20.12 -3.87 4.14
C PHE A 81 -18.88 -2.97 4.21
N ASP A 82 -18.28 -2.71 3.04
CA ASP A 82 -17.14 -1.81 2.90
C ASP A 82 -17.60 -0.37 2.65
N LEU A 83 -17.32 0.53 3.60
CA LEU A 83 -17.53 1.96 3.43
C LEU A 83 -16.38 2.64 2.66
N ASN A 84 -15.29 1.94 2.37
CA ASN A 84 -14.07 2.52 1.83
C ASN A 84 -13.63 3.71 2.70
N GLU A 85 -13.34 4.87 2.09
CA GLU A 85 -13.05 6.13 2.77
C GLU A 85 -14.29 7.02 2.95
N GLN A 86 -15.47 6.51 2.60
CA GLN A 86 -16.71 7.27 2.52
C GLN A 86 -17.56 7.13 3.80
N LYS A 87 -18.45 8.10 4.00
CA LYS A 87 -19.50 8.04 5.01
C LYS A 87 -20.78 7.48 4.38
N PRO A 88 -21.65 6.82 5.15
CA PRO A 88 -22.90 6.26 4.62
C PRO A 88 -23.95 7.30 4.18
N GLY A 89 -23.67 8.60 4.33
CA GLY A 89 -24.62 9.67 4.02
C GLY A 89 -25.90 9.60 4.86
N THR A 90 -26.93 10.36 4.48
CA THR A 90 -28.21 10.41 5.21
C THR A 90 -28.98 9.09 5.12
N GLN A 91 -29.09 8.52 3.92
CA GLN A 91 -29.85 7.30 3.66
C GLN A 91 -29.24 6.09 4.39
N GLY A 92 -27.94 5.85 4.22
CA GLY A 92 -27.26 4.76 4.93
C GLY A 92 -27.26 4.94 6.45
N SER A 93 -27.15 6.18 6.94
CA SER A 93 -27.28 6.46 8.37
C SER A 93 -28.67 6.10 8.92
N GLN A 94 -29.74 6.32 8.15
CA GLN A 94 -31.10 5.93 8.54
C GLN A 94 -31.25 4.41 8.55
N ILE A 95 -30.74 3.73 7.52
CA ILE A 95 -30.81 2.28 7.40
C ILE A 95 -30.03 1.59 8.51
N PHE A 96 -28.80 1.98 8.82
CA PHE A 96 -28.08 1.39 9.94
C PHE A 96 -28.80 1.53 11.28
N LYS A 97 -29.47 2.66 11.53
CA LYS A 97 -30.32 2.80 12.73
C LYS A 97 -31.53 1.86 12.68
N GLN A 98 -32.17 1.72 11.53
CA GLN A 98 -33.29 0.80 11.33
C GLN A 98 -32.87 -0.66 11.57
N LEU A 99 -31.70 -1.08 11.05
CA LEU A 99 -31.18 -2.43 11.26
C LEU A 99 -30.90 -2.73 12.73
N VAL A 100 -30.46 -1.75 13.51
CA VAL A 100 -30.25 -1.91 14.96
C VAL A 100 -31.56 -2.20 15.70
N GLU A 101 -32.67 -1.57 15.28
CA GLU A 101 -34.00 -1.83 15.85
C GLU A 101 -34.58 -3.18 15.41
N LEU A 102 -34.25 -3.62 14.19
CA LEU A 102 -34.58 -4.93 13.65
C LEU A 102 -33.59 -5.98 14.20
N ALA A 103 -33.87 -6.52 15.38
CA ALA A 103 -33.08 -7.63 15.92
C ALA A 103 -33.24 -8.87 15.02
N ASN A 104 -32.18 -9.26 14.30
CA ASN A 104 -32.11 -10.51 13.57
C ASN A 104 -31.01 -11.40 14.16
N PRO A 105 -31.35 -12.49 14.88
CA PRO A 105 -30.35 -13.38 15.47
C PRO A 105 -29.58 -14.23 14.43
N ASP A 106 -30.11 -14.33 13.21
CA ASP A 106 -29.54 -15.13 12.13
C ASP A 106 -28.69 -14.31 11.15
N THR A 107 -28.49 -13.01 11.43
CA THR A 107 -27.65 -12.13 10.61
C THR A 107 -26.63 -11.35 11.44
N ILE A 108 -25.37 -11.36 11.01
CA ILE A 108 -24.31 -10.50 11.55
C ILE A 108 -23.94 -9.46 10.51
N LEU A 109 -23.82 -8.19 10.90
CA LEU A 109 -23.33 -7.12 10.05
C LEU A 109 -21.92 -6.68 10.47
N VAL A 110 -20.97 -6.78 9.55
CA VAL A 110 -19.59 -6.32 9.70
C VAL A 110 -19.39 -5.09 8.81
N LEU A 111 -19.29 -3.92 9.41
CA LEU A 111 -18.86 -2.71 8.71
C LEU A 111 -17.34 -2.61 8.71
N LYS A 112 -16.75 -2.32 7.56
CA LYS A 112 -15.32 -2.02 7.42
C LYS A 112 -15.06 -0.73 6.66
N GLY A 113 -13.88 -0.16 6.83
CA GLY A 113 -13.43 1.00 6.06
C GLY A 113 -12.26 1.72 6.71
N ALA A 114 -11.99 2.93 6.22
CA ALA A 114 -10.97 3.82 6.75
C ALA A 114 -11.25 4.21 8.21
N LYS A 115 -10.27 4.83 8.86
CA LYS A 115 -10.37 5.27 10.26
C LYS A 115 -11.68 5.99 10.58
N ALA A 116 -12.39 5.46 11.57
CA ALA A 116 -13.53 6.14 12.17
C ALA A 116 -13.04 7.35 12.97
N SER A 117 -13.03 8.52 12.34
CA SER A 117 -12.74 9.81 12.96
C SER A 117 -13.76 10.16 14.06
N GLN A 118 -13.46 11.16 14.90
CA GLN A 118 -14.31 11.50 16.04
C GLN A 118 -15.72 11.94 15.63
N ASP A 119 -15.87 12.59 14.49
CA ASP A 119 -17.16 12.97 13.90
C ASP A 119 -17.97 11.74 13.46
N ILE A 120 -17.32 10.70 12.91
CA ILE A 120 -17.96 9.42 12.60
C ILE A 120 -18.42 8.76 13.91
N GLN A 121 -17.56 8.65 14.91
CA GLN A 121 -17.90 8.02 16.19
C GLN A 121 -19.01 8.77 16.94
N ARG A 122 -19.13 10.09 16.75
CA ARG A 122 -20.19 10.90 17.37
C ARG A 122 -21.53 10.82 16.64
N SER A 123 -21.54 10.34 15.40
CA SER A 123 -22.74 10.24 14.57
C SER A 123 -23.79 9.30 15.18
N ALA A 124 -25.06 9.56 14.87
CA ALA A 124 -26.17 8.79 15.42
C ALA A 124 -26.16 7.32 14.95
N TRP A 125 -25.77 7.05 13.70
CA TRP A 125 -25.72 5.70 13.16
C TRP A 125 -24.62 4.86 13.83
N PHE A 126 -23.43 5.44 14.02
CA PHE A 126 -22.32 4.74 14.66
C PHE A 126 -22.65 4.43 16.13
N LYS A 127 -23.22 5.39 16.86
CA LYS A 127 -23.67 5.18 18.24
C LYS A 127 -24.77 4.14 18.36
N ALA A 128 -25.66 4.03 17.38
CA ALA A 128 -26.70 3.01 17.38
C ALA A 128 -26.09 1.60 17.28
N LEU A 129 -25.16 1.40 16.35
CA LEU A 129 -24.44 0.13 16.20
C LEU A 129 -23.56 -0.18 17.41
N ASP A 130 -22.82 0.79 17.95
CA ASP A 130 -21.91 0.59 19.08
C ASP A 130 -22.61 0.18 20.38
N LYS A 131 -23.88 0.55 20.55
CA LYS A 131 -24.71 0.10 21.69
C LYS A 131 -24.98 -1.40 21.68
N ARG A 132 -25.12 -2.02 20.51
CA ARG A 132 -25.39 -3.46 20.34
C ARG A 132 -24.23 -4.23 19.72
N GLY A 133 -23.10 -3.57 19.50
CA GLY A 133 -21.99 -4.08 18.70
C GLY A 133 -20.61 -3.86 19.31
N LEU A 134 -19.62 -4.30 18.54
CA LEU A 134 -18.20 -4.21 18.88
C LEU A 134 -17.47 -3.31 17.89
N PHE A 135 -16.87 -2.24 18.39
CA PHE A 135 -15.97 -1.38 17.63
C PHE A 135 -14.52 -1.85 17.77
N VAL A 136 -13.89 -2.15 16.63
CA VAL A 136 -12.52 -2.66 16.50
C VAL A 136 -11.67 -1.67 15.69
N PRO A 137 -10.99 -0.71 16.35
CA PRO A 137 -10.06 0.18 15.68
C PRO A 137 -8.75 -0.53 15.32
N CYS A 138 -8.31 -0.36 14.07
CA CYS A 138 -7.07 -0.92 13.53
C CYS A 138 -6.08 0.21 13.20
N TYR A 139 -5.10 0.45 14.08
CA TYR A 139 -4.08 1.49 13.88
C TYR A 139 -2.74 0.88 13.46
N PRO A 140 -1.90 1.62 12.72
CA PRO A 140 -0.54 1.19 12.41
C PRO A 140 0.22 0.83 13.68
N LEU A 141 0.96 -0.28 13.65
CA LEU A 141 1.78 -0.70 14.77
C LEU A 141 3.15 -0.06 14.69
N THR A 142 3.61 0.52 15.79
CA THR A 142 4.95 1.15 15.88
C THR A 142 5.64 0.78 17.18
N GLY A 143 6.97 0.90 17.19
CA GLY A 143 7.81 0.65 18.36
C GLY A 143 7.51 -0.69 19.04
N ASN A 144 7.34 -0.67 20.36
CA ASN A 144 7.11 -1.87 21.17
C ASN A 144 5.86 -2.67 20.75
N HIS A 145 4.83 -2.02 20.19
CA HIS A 145 3.63 -2.73 19.73
C HIS A 145 3.93 -3.58 18.49
N LEU A 146 4.76 -3.06 17.58
CA LEU A 146 5.19 -3.80 16.39
C LEU A 146 6.11 -4.97 16.79
N SER A 147 7.08 -4.74 17.68
CA SER A 147 7.97 -5.80 18.18
C SER A 147 7.19 -6.92 18.85
N ARG A 148 6.22 -6.58 19.71
CA ARG A 148 5.36 -7.58 20.36
C ARG A 148 4.49 -8.34 19.36
N TRP A 149 3.92 -7.65 18.38
CA TRP A 149 3.16 -8.31 17.33
C TRP A 149 4.03 -9.29 16.54
N LEU A 150 5.27 -8.92 16.24
CA LEU A 150 6.23 -9.77 15.54
C LEU A 150 6.56 -11.01 16.35
N ASP A 151 6.79 -10.87 17.66
CA ASP A 151 7.02 -12.01 18.56
C ASP A 151 5.81 -12.95 18.58
N GLU A 152 4.59 -12.40 18.63
CA GLU A 152 3.35 -13.17 18.56
C GLU A 152 3.18 -13.90 17.23
N GLN A 153 3.59 -13.28 16.10
CA GLN A 153 3.58 -13.95 14.80
C GLN A 153 4.63 -15.06 14.72
N CYS A 154 5.86 -14.81 15.19
CA CYS A 154 6.92 -15.82 15.25
C CYS A 154 6.44 -17.05 16.04
N TYR A 155 5.84 -16.82 17.22
CA TYR A 155 5.29 -17.89 18.04
C TYR A 155 4.20 -18.69 17.30
N ARG A 156 3.26 -18.01 16.62
CA ARG A 156 2.17 -18.68 15.87
C ARG A 156 2.69 -19.52 14.70
N LEU A 157 3.75 -19.06 14.04
CA LEU A 157 4.35 -19.71 12.89
C LEU A 157 5.45 -20.71 13.28
N ASN A 158 5.65 -20.97 14.58
CA ASN A 158 6.73 -21.81 15.13
C ASN A 158 8.13 -21.41 14.64
N LEU A 159 8.34 -20.11 14.48
CA LEU A 159 9.59 -19.52 14.00
C LEU A 159 10.52 -19.14 15.14
N ASN A 160 11.82 -19.38 14.93
CA ASN A 160 12.88 -18.99 15.85
C ASN A 160 13.84 -18.00 15.18
N LEU A 161 13.58 -16.70 15.32
CA LEU A 161 14.44 -15.64 14.79
C LEU A 161 15.31 -15.02 15.89
N HIS A 162 16.58 -14.78 15.59
CA HIS A 162 17.42 -13.91 16.42
C HIS A 162 16.87 -12.48 16.49
N ASN A 163 17.13 -11.78 17.59
CA ASN A 163 16.64 -10.41 17.79
C ASN A 163 17.14 -9.42 16.72
N ASN A 164 18.38 -9.54 16.26
CA ASN A 164 18.89 -8.72 15.15
C ASN A 164 18.21 -9.05 13.82
N ALA A 165 17.84 -10.32 13.59
CA ALA A 165 17.07 -10.73 12.41
C ALA A 165 15.65 -10.14 12.43
N LYS A 166 14.99 -10.14 13.60
CA LYS A 166 13.69 -9.48 13.81
C LYS A 166 13.77 -7.98 13.52
N GLN A 167 14.81 -7.31 14.00
CA GLN A 167 15.00 -5.88 13.73
C GLN A 167 15.19 -5.62 12.25
N SER A 168 16.05 -6.38 11.56
CA SER A 168 16.24 -6.24 10.11
C SER A 168 14.96 -6.48 9.32
N LEU A 169 14.10 -7.41 9.75
CA LEU A 169 12.80 -7.62 9.11
C LEU A 169 11.86 -6.42 9.30
N ILE A 170 11.81 -5.84 10.50
CA ILE A 170 11.04 -4.62 10.77
C ILE A 170 11.54 -3.47 9.89
N ASP A 171 12.86 -3.26 9.86
CA ASP A 171 13.48 -2.17 9.09
C ASP A 171 13.22 -2.34 7.59
N ALA A 172 13.27 -3.57 7.07
CA ALA A 172 13.06 -3.85 5.65
C ALA A 172 11.58 -3.77 5.19
N THR A 173 10.63 -3.90 6.11
CA THR A 173 9.18 -3.92 5.81
C THR A 173 8.46 -2.70 6.37
N GLU A 174 9.21 -1.63 6.67
CA GLU A 174 8.73 -0.44 7.37
C GLU A 174 7.39 0.08 6.80
N GLY A 175 6.39 0.20 7.67
CA GLY A 175 5.05 0.68 7.29
C GLY A 175 4.19 -0.33 6.50
N ASN A 176 4.68 -1.54 6.22
CA ASN A 176 3.96 -2.59 5.51
C ASN A 176 3.86 -3.88 6.33
N LEU A 177 2.89 -3.89 7.26
CA LEU A 177 2.66 -5.03 8.16
C LEU A 177 2.30 -6.32 7.42
N LEU A 178 1.62 -6.22 6.27
CA LEU A 178 1.30 -7.37 5.43
C LEU A 178 2.56 -8.00 4.85
N ALA A 179 3.48 -7.19 4.31
CA ALA A 179 4.75 -7.68 3.81
C ALA A 179 5.55 -8.37 4.92
N CYS A 180 5.61 -7.76 6.10
CA CYS A 180 6.25 -8.36 7.27
C CYS A 180 5.67 -9.75 7.59
N HIS A 181 4.34 -9.89 7.58
CA HIS A 181 3.69 -11.17 7.82
C HIS A 181 4.01 -12.21 6.74
N GLN A 182 3.93 -11.84 5.46
CA GLN A 182 4.25 -12.72 4.34
C GLN A 182 5.70 -13.23 4.40
N GLU A 183 6.62 -12.37 4.85
CA GLU A 183 8.00 -12.76 5.05
C GLU A 183 8.18 -13.78 6.16
N LEU A 184 7.44 -13.63 7.26
CA LEU A 184 7.42 -14.67 8.30
C LEU A 184 6.83 -15.98 7.78
N GLU A 185 5.72 -15.94 7.04
CA GLU A 185 5.15 -17.16 6.44
C GLU A 185 6.14 -17.84 5.49
N LYS A 186 6.89 -17.07 4.70
CA LYS A 186 7.94 -17.63 3.84
C LYS A 186 9.06 -18.24 4.66
N LEU A 187 9.57 -17.54 5.67
CA LEU A 187 10.64 -18.04 6.53
C LEU A 187 10.23 -19.34 7.23
N SER A 188 8.96 -19.46 7.65
CA SER A 188 8.48 -20.68 8.32
C SER A 188 8.41 -21.87 7.37
N LEU A 189 8.11 -21.63 6.09
CA LEU A 189 8.14 -22.66 5.05
C LEU A 189 9.57 -23.08 4.67
N LEU A 190 10.53 -22.15 4.70
CA LEU A 190 11.91 -22.41 4.30
C LEU A 190 12.75 -23.10 5.39
N TYR A 191 12.61 -22.65 6.63
CA TYR A 191 13.50 -23.04 7.74
C TYR A 191 12.78 -23.84 8.85
N GLY A 192 11.45 -23.95 8.79
CA GLY A 192 10.69 -24.63 9.84
C GLY A 192 10.96 -24.05 11.22
N SER A 193 11.52 -24.86 12.12
CA SER A 193 11.84 -24.49 13.50
C SER A 193 13.33 -24.18 13.74
N GLU A 194 14.15 -24.13 12.70
CA GLU A 194 15.58 -23.79 12.83
C GLU A 194 15.77 -22.34 13.30
N LEU A 195 16.91 -22.08 13.93
CA LEU A 195 17.28 -20.74 14.37
C LEU A 195 17.74 -19.92 13.16
N ILE A 196 16.99 -18.89 12.81
CA ILE A 196 17.22 -18.02 11.67
C ILE A 196 18.00 -16.79 12.11
N ASP A 197 19.19 -16.61 11.54
CA ASP A 197 20.03 -15.45 11.78
C ASP A 197 19.70 -14.27 10.85
N GLN A 198 20.36 -13.14 11.09
CA GLN A 198 20.16 -11.94 10.31
C GLN A 198 20.56 -12.12 8.84
N GLN A 199 21.58 -12.93 8.55
CA GLN A 199 22.06 -13.13 7.18
C GLN A 199 21.02 -13.90 6.35
N ALA A 200 20.43 -14.96 6.91
CA ALA A 200 19.38 -15.74 6.26
C ALA A 200 18.13 -14.88 5.97
N VAL A 201 17.71 -14.03 6.91
CA VAL A 201 16.62 -13.08 6.70
C VAL A 201 16.97 -12.09 5.58
N MET A 202 18.16 -11.48 5.63
CA MET A 202 18.59 -10.51 4.63
C MET A 202 18.71 -11.11 3.23
N GLN A 203 19.22 -12.34 3.08
CA GLN A 203 19.25 -13.03 1.78
C GLN A 203 17.84 -13.30 1.24
N GLY A 204 16.91 -13.68 2.12
CA GLY A 204 15.50 -13.86 1.76
C GLY A 204 14.83 -12.56 1.32
N LEU A 205 15.18 -11.43 1.95
CA LEU A 205 14.65 -10.09 1.67
C LEU A 205 15.27 -9.44 0.42
N LEU A 206 16.58 -9.63 0.18
CA LEU A 206 17.28 -9.10 -0.99
C LEU A 206 16.73 -9.67 -2.32
N ASN A 207 16.19 -10.90 -2.28
CA ASN A 207 15.47 -11.49 -3.42
C ASN A 207 14.08 -10.87 -3.65
N GLN A 208 13.64 -9.95 -2.78
CA GLN A 208 12.30 -9.37 -2.77
C GLN A 208 12.26 -7.86 -2.48
N SER A 209 13.39 -7.15 -2.54
CA SER A 209 13.34 -5.69 -2.66
C SER A 209 12.50 -5.39 -3.90
N LYS A 210 11.21 -5.07 -3.69
CA LYS A 210 10.31 -4.59 -4.71
C LYS A 210 10.74 -3.16 -4.95
N PHE A 211 11.85 -3.03 -5.68
CA PHE A 211 12.21 -1.74 -6.22
C PHE A 211 11.10 -1.32 -7.16
N ASP A 212 10.43 -0.23 -6.83
CA ASP A 212 9.39 0.33 -7.65
C ASP A 212 9.92 1.52 -8.46
N ILE A 213 9.02 2.16 -9.19
CA ILE A 213 9.37 3.29 -10.05
C ILE A 213 9.79 4.52 -9.22
N PHE A 214 9.35 4.63 -7.97
CA PHE A 214 9.72 5.72 -7.06
C PHE A 214 11.14 5.52 -6.51
N ASP A 215 11.53 4.27 -6.20
CA ASP A 215 12.92 3.94 -5.85
C ASP A 215 13.91 4.33 -6.96
N LEU A 216 13.48 4.22 -8.23
CA LEU A 216 14.26 4.69 -9.36
C LEU A 216 14.39 6.21 -9.33
N SER A 217 13.29 6.95 -9.18
CA SER A 217 13.31 8.42 -9.07
C SER A 217 14.22 8.90 -7.94
N ASP A 218 14.16 8.25 -6.77
CA ASP A 218 15.02 8.60 -5.64
C ASP A 218 16.50 8.34 -5.94
N ALA A 219 16.83 7.20 -6.56
CA ALA A 219 18.20 6.91 -6.99
C ALA A 219 18.72 7.95 -8.00
N LEU A 220 17.88 8.38 -8.94
CA LEU A 220 18.20 9.40 -9.95
C LEU A 220 18.46 10.77 -9.33
N LEU A 221 17.58 11.23 -8.44
CA LEU A 221 17.71 12.54 -7.80
C LEU A 221 18.94 12.59 -6.87
N ASN A 222 19.23 11.50 -6.16
CA ASN A 222 20.44 11.39 -5.33
C ASN A 222 21.73 11.18 -6.15
N GLY A 223 21.64 10.75 -7.42
CA GLY A 223 22.80 10.49 -8.28
C GLY A 223 23.49 9.15 -7.99
N HIS A 224 22.79 8.20 -7.38
CA HIS A 224 23.30 6.88 -7.03
C HIS A 224 23.21 5.93 -8.23
N ALA A 225 24.18 6.00 -9.15
CA ALA A 225 24.19 5.22 -10.38
C ALA A 225 24.09 3.70 -10.14
N GLU A 226 24.84 3.15 -9.17
CA GLU A 226 24.80 1.72 -8.83
C GLU A 226 23.41 1.29 -8.31
N GLN A 227 22.73 2.16 -7.55
CA GLN A 227 21.39 1.89 -7.07
C GLN A 227 20.37 1.94 -8.21
N ALA A 228 20.48 2.93 -9.10
CA ALA A 228 19.65 3.02 -10.30
C ALA A 228 19.80 1.77 -11.19
N VAL A 229 21.02 1.21 -11.29
CA VAL A 229 21.29 -0.05 -12.00
C VAL A 229 20.53 -1.22 -11.39
N LYS A 230 20.64 -1.38 -10.06
CA LYS A 230 19.98 -2.46 -9.31
C LYS A 230 18.46 -2.38 -9.44
N VAL A 231 17.90 -1.18 -9.22
CA VAL A 231 16.46 -0.90 -9.36
C VAL A 231 15.99 -1.21 -10.78
N MET A 232 16.71 -0.72 -11.81
CA MET A 232 16.28 -0.92 -13.19
C MET A 232 16.34 -2.39 -13.61
N THR A 233 17.37 -3.12 -13.17
CA THR A 233 17.50 -4.56 -13.43
C THR A 233 16.34 -5.33 -12.80
N LYS A 234 15.92 -4.93 -11.58
CA LYS A 234 14.78 -5.52 -10.89
C LYS A 234 13.45 -5.21 -11.58
N LEU A 235 13.21 -3.95 -11.95
CA LEU A 235 12.02 -3.54 -12.69
C LEU A 235 11.88 -4.27 -14.03
N ALA A 236 12.99 -4.50 -14.73
CA ALA A 236 13.03 -5.29 -15.96
C ALA A 236 12.73 -6.78 -15.70
N ALA A 237 13.32 -7.37 -14.65
CA ALA A 237 13.04 -8.76 -14.26
C ALA A 237 11.57 -8.97 -13.87
N ASP A 238 10.95 -7.97 -13.24
CA ASP A 238 9.55 -7.98 -12.84
C ASP A 238 8.58 -7.62 -14.00
N ASN A 239 9.09 -7.46 -15.24
CA ASN A 239 8.34 -7.06 -16.43
C ASN A 239 7.50 -5.79 -16.23
N THR A 240 8.04 -4.82 -15.49
CA THR A 240 7.39 -3.52 -15.31
C THR A 240 7.31 -2.81 -16.67
N GLU A 241 6.13 -2.32 -17.02
CA GLU A 241 5.89 -1.70 -18.32
C GLU A 241 6.85 -0.52 -18.58
N ALA A 242 7.57 -0.57 -19.70
CA ALA A 242 8.68 0.34 -19.99
C ALA A 242 8.24 1.81 -20.11
N MET A 243 7.02 2.09 -20.59
CA MET A 243 6.48 3.43 -20.68
C MET A 243 6.18 4.04 -19.30
N SER A 244 5.86 3.22 -18.30
CA SER A 244 5.66 3.63 -16.92
C SER A 244 6.98 4.06 -16.27
N ILE A 245 8.08 3.34 -16.57
CA ILE A 245 9.44 3.71 -16.16
C ILE A 245 9.88 4.99 -16.86
N PHE A 246 9.68 5.06 -18.19
CA PHE A 246 9.94 6.26 -18.97
C PHE A 246 9.23 7.49 -18.39
N TRP A 247 7.95 7.35 -18.05
CA TRP A 247 7.15 8.45 -17.50
C TRP A 247 7.79 9.03 -16.24
N ALA A 248 8.28 8.19 -15.33
CA ALA A 248 8.91 8.65 -14.10
C ALA A 248 10.23 9.38 -14.36
N ILE A 249 11.09 8.82 -15.21
CA ILE A 249 12.35 9.47 -15.60
C ILE A 249 12.07 10.82 -16.26
N ASN A 250 11.09 10.87 -17.17
CA ASN A 250 10.71 12.08 -17.88
C ASN A 250 10.10 13.14 -16.98
N LYS A 251 9.26 12.74 -16.02
CA LYS A 251 8.69 13.65 -15.03
C LYS A 251 9.79 14.35 -14.22
N GLU A 252 10.77 13.60 -13.71
CA GLU A 252 11.88 14.18 -12.95
C GLU A 252 12.77 15.07 -13.83
N ALA A 253 13.13 14.61 -15.03
CA ALA A 253 13.94 15.40 -15.97
C ALA A 253 13.26 16.73 -16.36
N ALA A 254 11.97 16.70 -16.70
CA ALA A 254 11.21 17.88 -17.09
C ALA A 254 11.06 18.88 -15.93
N ASN A 255 10.81 18.39 -14.71
CA ASN A 255 10.74 19.24 -13.52
C ASN A 255 12.08 19.93 -13.25
N LEU A 256 13.19 19.18 -13.27
CA LEU A 256 14.52 19.75 -13.06
C LEU A 256 14.90 20.75 -14.15
N LEU A 257 14.61 20.45 -15.44
CA LEU A 257 14.89 21.36 -16.54
C LEU A 257 14.12 22.68 -16.39
N ALA A 258 12.83 22.61 -16.08
CA ALA A 258 12.00 23.78 -15.88
C ALA A 258 12.46 24.62 -14.67
N MET A 259 12.90 23.97 -13.59
CA MET A 259 13.48 24.64 -12.42
C MET A 259 14.85 25.28 -12.74
N GLN A 260 15.69 24.66 -13.56
CA GLN A 260 16.93 25.29 -14.04
C GLN A 260 16.66 26.54 -14.89
N HIS A 261 15.70 26.48 -15.81
CA HIS A 261 15.29 27.69 -16.55
C HIS A 261 14.79 28.79 -15.61
N GLY A 262 13.99 28.43 -14.60
CA GLY A 262 13.56 29.36 -13.55
C GLY A 262 14.73 30.00 -12.81
N ARG A 263 15.73 29.20 -12.42
CA ARG A 263 16.96 29.65 -11.75
C ARG A 263 17.75 30.64 -12.62
N LEU A 264 17.93 30.33 -13.90
CA LEU A 264 18.64 31.18 -14.85
C LEU A 264 17.91 32.51 -15.10
N ASN A 265 16.58 32.48 -15.08
CA ASN A 265 15.74 33.67 -15.19
C ASN A 265 15.62 34.47 -13.87
N GLY A 266 16.38 34.12 -12.83
CA GLY A 266 16.42 34.84 -11.56
C GLY A 266 15.27 34.54 -10.59
N ALA A 267 14.48 33.49 -10.83
CA ALA A 267 13.39 33.12 -9.93
C ALA A 267 13.90 32.57 -8.59
N ASN A 268 13.16 32.83 -7.50
CA ASN A 268 13.46 32.31 -6.17
C ASN A 268 13.17 30.80 -6.10
N MET A 269 14.08 30.02 -5.51
CA MET A 269 13.91 28.57 -5.31
C MET A 269 12.64 28.23 -4.52
N ALA A 270 12.26 29.03 -3.53
CA ALA A 270 11.05 28.79 -2.74
C ALA A 270 9.77 28.83 -3.60
N ASP A 271 9.71 29.75 -4.58
CA ASP A 271 8.57 29.87 -5.50
C ASP A 271 8.57 28.73 -6.52
N LEU A 272 9.74 28.31 -6.97
CA LEU A 272 9.87 27.15 -7.85
C LEU A 272 9.45 25.85 -7.15
N TYR A 273 9.88 25.61 -5.91
CA TYR A 273 9.42 24.45 -5.13
C TYR A 273 7.90 24.43 -4.99
N LYS A 274 7.27 25.59 -4.74
CA LYS A 274 5.81 25.69 -4.66
C LYS A 274 5.15 25.43 -6.01
N LYS A 275 5.68 26.00 -7.10
CA LYS A 275 5.14 25.88 -8.45
C LYS A 275 5.16 24.44 -8.97
N TYR A 276 6.22 23.69 -8.66
CA TYR A 276 6.39 22.30 -9.09
C TYR A 276 6.02 21.28 -8.01
N ASN A 277 5.31 21.70 -6.95
CA ASN A 277 4.82 20.84 -5.86
C ASN A 277 5.91 20.00 -5.17
N ILE A 278 7.10 20.56 -4.97
CA ILE A 278 8.22 19.89 -4.29
C ILE A 278 8.07 20.02 -2.78
N TRP A 279 7.86 18.88 -2.11
CA TRP A 279 7.65 18.80 -0.67
C TRP A 279 8.93 19.06 0.11
N LYS A 280 8.83 19.57 1.36
CA LYS A 280 9.98 19.99 2.17
C LYS A 280 11.04 18.89 2.37
N ASN A 281 10.62 17.63 2.52
CA ASN A 281 11.50 16.47 2.66
C ASN A 281 12.29 16.15 1.37
N GLN A 282 11.81 16.57 0.20
CA GLN A 282 12.47 16.34 -1.09
C GLN A 282 13.32 17.54 -1.56
N GLN A 283 13.12 18.73 -0.98
CA GLN A 283 13.82 19.96 -1.40
C GLN A 283 15.34 19.83 -1.36
N ALA A 284 15.89 19.17 -0.33
CA ALA A 284 17.33 18.97 -0.22
C ALA A 284 17.88 18.10 -1.37
N VAL A 285 17.20 17.01 -1.69
CA VAL A 285 17.60 16.06 -2.75
C VAL A 285 17.46 16.73 -4.13
N VAL A 286 16.34 17.42 -4.37
CA VAL A 286 16.12 18.17 -5.62
C VAL A 286 17.16 19.28 -5.78
N GLN A 287 17.51 19.99 -4.70
CA GLN A 287 18.56 21.01 -4.74
C GLN A 287 19.93 20.41 -5.10
N GLN A 288 20.26 19.23 -4.57
CA GLN A 288 21.49 18.50 -4.93
C GLN A 288 21.47 18.09 -6.41
N ALA A 289 20.34 17.58 -6.91
CA ALA A 289 20.18 17.23 -8.33
C ALA A 289 20.37 18.45 -9.24
N LEU A 290 19.77 19.60 -8.89
CA LEU A 290 19.94 20.87 -9.63
C LEU A 290 21.38 21.40 -9.58
N ASN A 291 22.15 21.09 -8.55
CA ASN A 291 23.55 21.48 -8.50
C ASN A 291 24.44 20.53 -9.31
N ARG A 292 24.07 19.25 -9.40
CA ARG A 292 24.77 18.22 -10.17
C ARG A 292 24.49 18.33 -11.67
N LEU A 293 23.26 18.64 -12.06
CA LEU A 293 22.78 18.61 -13.43
C LEU A 293 22.60 20.03 -13.97
N ASN A 294 23.48 20.43 -14.88
CA ASN A 294 23.36 21.70 -15.59
C ASN A 294 22.26 21.63 -16.68
N ILE A 295 21.90 22.80 -17.22
CA ILE A 295 20.84 22.90 -18.23
C ILE A 295 21.13 22.07 -19.50
N GLN A 296 22.37 22.04 -19.97
CA GLN A 296 22.76 21.31 -21.18
C GLN A 296 22.59 19.80 -21.00
N VAL A 297 22.93 19.27 -19.84
CA VAL A 297 22.76 17.85 -19.48
C VAL A 297 21.28 17.50 -19.41
N LEU A 298 20.45 18.36 -18.81
CA LEU A 298 19.01 18.13 -18.74
C LEU A 298 18.35 18.19 -20.12
N GLU A 299 18.74 19.14 -20.98
CA GLU A 299 18.30 19.18 -22.39
C GLU A 299 18.71 17.92 -23.15
N GLN A 300 19.93 17.42 -22.92
CA GLN A 300 20.39 16.16 -23.49
C GLN A 300 19.53 14.97 -23.02
N ILE A 301 19.25 14.87 -21.71
CA ILE A 301 18.41 13.81 -21.15
C ILE A 301 17.00 13.88 -21.74
N THR A 302 16.39 15.07 -21.79
CA THR A 302 15.07 15.25 -22.41
C THR A 302 15.06 14.89 -23.90
N LYS A 303 16.13 15.20 -24.64
CA LYS A 303 16.28 14.77 -26.03
C LYS A 303 16.38 13.24 -26.17
N GLN A 304 17.15 12.59 -25.31
CA GLN A 304 17.29 11.13 -25.27
C GLN A 304 15.95 10.45 -24.92
N LEU A 305 15.19 11.02 -23.98
CA LEU A 305 13.84 10.57 -23.64
C LEU A 305 12.87 10.72 -24.84
N ALA A 306 12.91 11.85 -25.56
CA ALA A 306 12.09 12.02 -26.75
C ALA A 306 12.45 11.02 -27.86
N GLN A 307 13.74 10.72 -28.04
CA GLN A 307 14.22 9.69 -28.97
C GLN A 307 13.73 8.29 -28.56
N PHE A 308 13.79 7.98 -27.26
CA PHE A 308 13.24 6.74 -26.71
C PHE A 308 11.75 6.59 -27.01
N ASP A 309 10.93 7.61 -26.69
CA ASP A 309 9.48 7.59 -26.89
C ASP A 309 9.11 7.36 -28.37
N ALA A 310 9.80 8.05 -29.27
CA ALA A 310 9.60 7.87 -30.71
C ALA A 310 9.97 6.46 -31.18
N ALA A 311 11.13 5.95 -30.78
CA ALA A 311 11.60 4.62 -31.17
C ALA A 311 10.72 3.49 -30.60
N TYR A 312 10.26 3.65 -29.35
CA TYR A 312 9.37 2.70 -28.69
C TYR A 312 8.01 2.63 -29.39
N LYS A 313 7.39 3.77 -29.69
CA LYS A 313 6.08 3.84 -30.38
C LYS A 313 6.14 3.35 -31.83
N GLN A 314 7.28 3.48 -32.49
CA GLN A 314 7.49 2.97 -33.84
C GLN A 314 7.78 1.46 -33.88
N GLY A 315 7.93 0.80 -32.72
CA GLY A 315 8.29 -0.62 -32.65
C GLY A 315 9.75 -0.92 -33.01
N ASN A 316 10.60 0.12 -33.09
CA ASN A 316 11.99 0.01 -33.54
C ASN A 316 12.97 -0.28 -32.39
N LEU A 317 12.47 -0.42 -31.15
CA LEU A 317 13.30 -0.53 -29.95
C LEU A 317 13.41 -1.99 -29.48
N VAL A 318 14.55 -2.61 -29.76
CA VAL A 318 14.85 -4.02 -29.41
C VAL A 318 15.05 -4.19 -27.89
N ALA A 319 15.52 -3.16 -27.21
CA ALA A 319 16.07 -3.23 -25.86
C ALA A 319 15.62 -2.04 -24.99
N PRO A 320 14.32 -1.93 -24.65
CA PRO A 320 13.76 -0.76 -23.98
C PRO A 320 14.38 -0.49 -22.61
N TYR A 321 14.59 -1.53 -21.80
CA TYR A 321 15.17 -1.38 -20.47
C TYR A 321 16.63 -0.91 -20.53
N GLN A 322 17.44 -1.45 -21.46
CA GLN A 322 18.82 -0.98 -21.63
C GLN A 322 18.89 0.47 -22.12
N ALA A 323 17.96 0.89 -22.98
CA ALA A 323 17.88 2.28 -23.44
C ALA A 323 17.54 3.25 -22.29
N LEU A 324 16.54 2.93 -21.47
CA LEU A 324 16.19 3.73 -20.29
C LEU A 324 17.31 3.74 -19.24
N MET A 325 17.93 2.59 -19.01
CA MET A 325 19.07 2.43 -18.13
C MET A 325 20.21 3.37 -18.47
N GLN A 326 20.51 3.52 -19.76
CA GLN A 326 21.54 4.45 -20.19
C GLN A 326 21.18 5.91 -19.89
N ILE A 327 19.91 6.29 -20.07
CA ILE A 327 19.42 7.62 -19.69
C ILE A 327 19.57 7.83 -18.19
N CYS A 328 19.24 6.82 -17.37
CA CYS A 328 19.43 6.83 -15.92
C CYS A 328 20.89 7.06 -15.53
N LEU A 329 21.85 6.43 -16.23
CA LEU A 329 23.27 6.64 -15.98
C LEU A 329 23.69 8.08 -16.26
N VAL A 330 23.27 8.66 -17.39
CA VAL A 330 23.53 10.08 -17.73
C VAL A 330 22.93 11.03 -16.69
N PHE A 331 21.75 10.70 -16.17
CA PHE A 331 21.07 11.46 -15.11
C PHE A 331 21.82 11.38 -13.77
N CYS A 332 22.34 10.20 -13.39
CA CYS A 332 23.08 10.05 -12.15
C CYS A 332 24.47 10.68 -12.23
N GLN A 333 25.17 10.43 -13.34
CA GLN A 333 26.54 10.87 -13.61
C GLN A 333 26.57 11.44 -15.03
N PRO A 334 26.76 12.76 -15.20
CA PRO A 334 26.82 13.39 -16.52
C PRO A 334 28.02 12.89 -17.33
N VAL A 335 27.82 11.79 -18.05
CA VAL A 335 28.80 11.19 -18.96
C VAL A 335 28.25 11.29 -20.38
N ALA A 336 29.09 11.67 -21.34
CA ALA A 336 28.70 11.74 -22.75
C ALA A 336 28.63 10.34 -23.38
N ILE A 337 27.55 9.60 -23.10
CA ILE A 337 27.30 8.27 -23.69
C ILE A 337 26.11 8.36 -24.66
N PRO A 338 26.30 8.15 -25.98
CA PRO A 338 25.22 8.16 -26.97
C PRO A 338 24.33 6.92 -26.82
N LEU A 339 23.01 7.08 -26.88
CA LEU A 339 22.04 5.96 -26.77
C LEU A 339 22.42 4.81 -27.71
N PRO A 340 22.20 3.53 -27.33
CA PRO A 340 22.45 2.41 -28.21
C PRO A 340 21.24 2.29 -29.14
N CYS A 341 21.09 3.27 -30.03
CA CYS A 341 20.17 3.15 -31.15
C CYS A 341 20.86 2.22 -32.14
N HIS A 342 20.50 0.94 -32.15
CA HIS A 342 20.80 0.14 -33.34
C HIS A 342 19.92 0.69 -34.47
N PRO A 343 20.47 1.28 -35.54
CA PRO A 343 19.73 1.32 -36.78
C PRO A 343 19.51 -0.13 -37.18
N VAL A 344 18.25 -0.56 -37.26
CA VAL A 344 17.94 -1.67 -38.16
C VAL A 344 18.13 -1.06 -39.55
N PHE A 345 19.33 -1.21 -40.10
CA PHE A 345 19.54 -0.93 -41.51
C PHE A 345 18.74 -1.96 -42.30
N ASP A 346 17.85 -1.47 -43.15
CA ASP A 346 17.84 -1.85 -44.57
C ASP A 346 17.90 -0.57 -45.40
#